data_AF-A0A1W9R108-F1
#
_entry.id   AF-A0A1W9R108-F1
#
_cell.length_a   1.000
_cell.length_b   1.000
_cell.length_c   1.000
_cell.angle_alpha   90.00
_cell.angle_beta   90.00
_cell.angle_gamma   90.00
#
_symmetry.space_group_name_H-M   'P 1'
#
loop_
_entity.id
_entity.type
_entity.pdbx_description
1 polymer ?
#
loop_
_entity_poly.entity_id
_entity_poly.type
_entity_poly.pdbx_seq_one_letter_code
_entity_poly.pdbx_strand_id
1 'polypeptide(L)' 'MARTTGYTATAAANMFLEGWFAEKGVFPPELVGKHDTCFNYFLKYLKERNIHYIKSSRLI' A
#
# COMPACT_ATOMS: atom_id res chain seq x y z
N MET A 1 2.04 6.76 15.05
CA MET A 1 0.78 6.61 14.31
C MET A 1 0.61 7.53 13.11
N ALA A 2 0.79 8.84 13.24
CA ALA A 2 0.55 9.79 12.15
C ALA A 2 1.23 9.42 10.80
N ARG A 3 2.51 9.00 10.83
CA ARG A 3 3.26 8.62 9.62
C ARG A 3 2.69 7.38 8.93
N THR A 4 2.51 6.28 9.65
CA THR A 4 2.07 5.01 9.08
C THR A 4 0.61 5.05 8.61
N THR A 5 -0.25 5.81 9.27
CA THR A 5 -1.65 5.99 8.84
C THR A 5 -1.73 7.01 7.70
N GLY A 6 -1.14 8.19 7.89
CA GLY A 6 -1.20 9.29 6.93
C GLY A 6 -0.54 8.94 5.60
N TYR A 7 0.69 8.41 5.61
CA TYR A 7 1.38 8.05 4.37
C TYR A 7 0.69 6.91 3.63
N THR A 8 0.04 5.97 4.32
CA THR A 8 -0.74 4.92 3.66
C THR A 8 -1.99 5.52 2.99
N ALA A 9 -2.70 6.44 3.65
CA ALA A 9 -3.82 7.15 3.01
C ALA A 9 -3.36 8.00 1.80
N THR A 10 -2.23 8.69 1.90
CA THR A 10 -1.65 9.45 0.78
C THR A 10 -1.19 8.53 -0.36
N ALA A 11 -0.62 7.37 -0.05
CA ALA A 11 -0.24 6.39 -1.05
C ALA A 11 -1.45 5.91 -1.85
N ALA A 12 -2.57 5.63 -1.19
CA ALA A 12 -3.81 5.27 -1.86
C ALA A 12 -4.27 6.39 -2.81
N ALA A 13 -4.32 7.64 -2.33
CA ALA A 13 -4.71 8.78 -3.16
C ALA A 13 -3.81 8.95 -4.41
N ASN A 14 -2.48 8.88 -4.25
CA ASN A 14 -1.57 8.99 -5.39
C ASN A 14 -1.69 7.81 -6.35
N MET A 15 -1.85 6.59 -5.84
CA MET A 15 -2.06 5.40 -6.65
C MET A 15 -3.31 5.50 -7.55
N PHE A 16 -4.41 6.07 -7.01
CA PHE A 16 -5.61 6.35 -7.79
C PHE A 16 -5.38 7.46 -8.83
N LEU A 17 -4.69 8.54 -8.47
CA LEU A 17 -4.38 9.65 -9.39
C LEU A 17 -3.49 9.20 -10.55
N GLU A 18 -2.54 8.29 -10.29
CA GLU A 18 -1.67 7.69 -11.29
C GLU A 18 -2.36 6.59 -12.12
N GLY A 19 -3.60 6.21 -11.77
CA GLY A 19 -4.41 5.26 -12.55
C GLY A 19 -4.04 3.78 -12.35
N TRP A 20 -3.26 3.44 -11.32
CA TRP A 20 -2.89 2.03 -11.02
C TRP A 20 -4.09 1.18 -10.60
N PHE A 21 -5.16 1.82 -10.11
CA PHE A 21 -6.43 1.19 -9.80
C PHE A 21 -7.57 2.06 -10.34
N ALA A 22 -8.36 1.51 -11.27
CA ALA A 22 -9.39 2.25 -12.00
C ALA A 22 -10.81 1.69 -11.80
N GLU A 23 -10.97 0.63 -10.99
CA GLU A 23 -12.28 0.03 -10.74
C GLU A 23 -13.17 1.00 -9.93
N LYS A 24 -14.44 1.09 -10.34
CA LYS A 24 -15.41 1.98 -9.69
C LYS A 24 -16.23 1.18 -8.69
N GLY A 25 -16.38 1.71 -7.48
CA GLY A 25 -17.12 1.05 -6.41
C GLY A 25 -16.54 1.39 -5.04
N VAL A 26 -17.05 0.70 -4.01
CA VAL A 26 -16.52 0.77 -2.64
C VAL A 26 -15.69 -0.48 -2.41
N PHE A 27 -14.36 -0.30 -2.31
CA PHE A 27 -13.42 -1.39 -2.11
C PHE A 27 -12.74 -1.25 -0.76
N PRO A 28 -12.77 -2.30 0.08
CA PRO A 28 -11.94 -2.32 1.27
C PRO A 28 -10.46 -2.53 0.86
N PRO A 29 -9.49 -2.06 1.67
CA PRO A 29 -8.07 -2.09 1.33
C PRO A 29 -7.52 -3.49 1.00
N GLU A 30 -8.11 -4.55 1.55
CA GLU A 30 -7.74 -5.95 1.28
C GLU A 30 -8.03 -6.35 -0.17
N LEU A 31 -9.10 -5.81 -0.78
CA LEU A 31 -9.39 -6.06 -2.20
C LEU A 31 -8.46 -5.28 -3.10
N VAL A 32 -8.09 -4.05 -2.72
CA VAL A 32 -7.10 -3.26 -3.47
C VAL A 32 -5.72 -3.91 -3.37
N GLY A 33 -5.31 -4.34 -2.17
CA GLY A 33 -4.05 -5.02 -1.91
C GLY A 33 -3.96 -6.44 -2.47
N LYS A 34 -5.07 -7.05 -2.89
CA LYS A 34 -5.08 -8.32 -3.63
C LYS A 34 -4.36 -8.20 -4.98
N HIS A 35 -4.34 -7.00 -5.57
CA HIS A 35 -3.58 -6.74 -6.79
C HIS A 35 -2.11 -6.49 -6.41
N ASP A 36 -1.22 -7.36 -6.86
CA ASP A 36 0.22 -7.27 -6.55
C ASP A 36 0.82 -5.91 -6.93
N THR A 37 0.35 -5.28 -8.01
CA THR A 37 0.79 -3.94 -8.43
C THR A 37 0.47 -2.88 -7.37
N CYS A 38 -0.76 -2.89 -6.85
CA CYS A 38 -1.20 -1.97 -5.81
C CYS A 38 -0.45 -2.25 -4.50
N PHE A 39 -0.35 -3.51 -4.09
CA PHE A 39 0.40 -3.89 -2.88
C PHE A 39 1.86 -3.43 -2.92
N ASN A 40 2.55 -3.70 -4.03
CA ASN A 40 3.94 -3.29 -4.22
C ASN A 40 4.10 -1.76 -4.26
N TYR A 41 3.11 -1.03 -4.80
CA TYR A 41 3.09 0.42 -4.78
C TYR A 41 3.11 0.96 -3.34
N PHE A 42 2.24 0.45 -2.47
CA PHE A 42 2.21 0.84 -1.05
C PHE A 42 3.55 0.55 -0.36
N LEU A 43 4.09 -0.65 -0.53
CA LEU A 43 5.37 -1.03 0.10
C LEU A 43 6.51 -0.13 -0.37
N LYS A 44 6.57 0.18 -1.68
CA LYS A 44 7.57 1.10 -2.24
C LYS A 44 7.40 2.50 -1.67
N TYR A 45 6.19 3.05 -1.70
CA TYR A 45 5.88 4.40 -1.23
C TYR A 45 6.24 4.61 0.26
N LEU A 46 5.98 3.60 1.08
CA LEU A 46 6.33 3.60 2.50
C LEU A 46 7.84 3.44 2.71
N LYS A 47 8.50 2.56 1.95
CA LYS A 47 9.97 2.38 2.00
C LYS A 47 10.71 3.67 1.68
N GLU A 48 10.28 4.42 0.66
CA GLU A 48 10.84 5.74 0.30
C GLU A 48 10.72 6.77 1.43
N ARG A 49 9.76 6.60 2.35
CA ARG A 49 9.53 7.45 3.53
C ARG A 49 10.12 6.88 4.81
N ASN A 50 11.11 6.00 4.67
CA ASN A 50 11.83 5.34 5.75
C ASN A 50 10.90 4.50 6.66
N ILE A 51 9.91 3.82 6.07
CA ILE A 51 9.08 2.82 6.75
C ILE A 51 9.39 1.46 6.12
N HIS A 52 10.09 0.60 6.86
CA HIS A 52 10.59 -0.68 6.35
C HIS A 52 9.81 -1.85 6.96
N TYR A 53 9.15 -2.62 6.10
CA TYR A 53 8.55 -3.89 6.48
C TYR A 53 9.61 -4.99 6.35
N ILE A 54 9.84 -5.74 7.44
CA ILE A 54 10.79 -6.85 7.49
C ILE A 54 10.01 -8.11 7.85
N LYS A 55 9.97 -9.07 6.94
CA LYS A 55 9.38 -10.39 7.19
C LYS A 55 10.49 -11.32 7.68
N SER A 56 10.31 -11.90 8.87
CA SER A 56 11.15 -12.97 9.38
C SER A 56 10.29 -14.22 9.57
N SER A 57 10.81 -15.38 9.18
CA SER A 57 10.15 -16.67 9.37
C SER A 57 11.17 -17.69 9.86
N ARG A 58 10.78 -18.51 10.85
CA ARG A 58 11.59 -19.61 11.37
C ARG A 58 10.94 -20.92 10.94
N LEU A 59 11.72 -21.80 10.33
CA LEU A 59 11.33 -23.20 10.18
C LEU A 59 11.56 -23.87 11.54
N ILE A 60 10.49 -24.37 12.14
CA ILE A 60 10.51 -25.23 13.34
C ILE A 60 10.50 -26.68 12.84
#